data_AF-A0A1Y2BGN1-F1
#
_entry.id   AF-A0A1Y2BGN1-F1
#
_cell.length_a   1.000
_cell.length_b   1.000
_cell.length_c   1.000
_cell.angle_alpha   90.00
_cell.angle_beta   90.00
_cell.angle_gamma   90.00
#
_symmetry.space_group_name_H-M   'P 1'
#
loop_
_entity.id
_entity.type
_entity.pdbx_description
1 polymer ?
#
loop_
_entity_poly.entity_id
_entity_poly.type
_entity_poly.pdbx_seq_one_letter_code
_entity_poly.pdbx_strand_id
1 'polypeptide(L)'
;MIRPNLLRSLPRYLPRQSTSLARRWASTSVVPPETPKEEASVTSAEADPQLNGYPELPFVSRLRRQPYGWWDMQERRNFGETVPESEELASVFGPDPSPITGSEAVKQVSVAAGLLGIFVYFLYLNSPEAPCVPKAFPYNGLERELGGRPVRAETPEDDE
;
A
#
# COMPACT_ATOMS: atom_id res chain seq x y z
N MET A 1 65.87 -52.31 -3.96
CA MET A 1 64.88 -52.07 -2.88
C MET A 1 64.66 -50.57 -2.74
N ILE A 2 63.43 -50.17 -2.41
CA ILE A 2 62.94 -48.81 -2.10
C ILE A 2 62.53 -47.95 -3.33
N ARG A 3 61.21 -47.92 -3.58
CA ARG A 3 60.51 -46.81 -4.25
C ARG A 3 60.19 -45.72 -3.22
N PRO A 4 59.99 -44.47 -3.66
CA PRO A 4 58.79 -43.78 -3.21
C PRO A 4 58.00 -43.11 -4.33
N ASN A 5 56.69 -43.30 -4.21
CA ASN A 5 55.62 -42.76 -5.03
C ASN A 5 55.52 -41.24 -4.89
N LEU A 6 55.38 -40.52 -6.00
CA LEU A 6 54.81 -39.16 -6.01
C LEU A 6 53.44 -39.21 -6.69
N LEU A 7 52.43 -39.56 -5.88
CA LEU A 7 51.02 -39.34 -6.17
C LEU A 7 50.75 -37.83 -6.03
N ARG A 8 50.78 -37.10 -7.15
CA ARG A 8 50.24 -35.75 -7.22
C ARG A 8 48.73 -35.85 -7.47
N SER A 9 47.95 -35.99 -6.40
CA SER A 9 46.49 -35.88 -6.49
C SER A 9 46.12 -34.41 -6.68
N LEU A 10 45.54 -34.09 -7.84
CA LEU A 10 44.85 -32.82 -8.04
C LEU A 10 43.50 -32.87 -7.30
N PRO A 11 43.08 -31.83 -6.57
CA PRO A 11 41.73 -31.78 -6.04
C PRO A 11 40.76 -31.71 -7.21
N ARG A 12 39.97 -32.77 -7.41
CA ARG A 12 38.83 -32.75 -8.33
C ARG A 12 37.78 -31.84 -7.71
N TYR A 13 37.57 -30.67 -8.30
CA TYR A 13 36.41 -29.84 -8.01
C TYR A 13 35.15 -30.67 -8.27
N LEU A 14 34.47 -31.07 -7.20
CA LEU A 14 33.12 -31.62 -7.31
C LEU A 14 32.19 -30.45 -7.67
N PRO A 15 31.43 -30.51 -8.78
CA PRO A 15 30.42 -29.50 -9.04
C PRO A 15 29.39 -29.56 -7.91
N ARG A 16 29.22 -28.44 -7.21
CA ARG A 16 28.14 -28.22 -6.24
C ARG A 16 26.83 -28.32 -7.01
N GLN A 17 26.18 -29.47 -6.95
CA GLN A 17 24.82 -29.61 -7.49
C GLN A 17 23.90 -28.77 -6.61
N SER A 18 23.55 -27.58 -7.10
CA SER A 18 22.43 -26.81 -6.57
C SER A 18 21.17 -27.56 -6.97
N THR A 19 20.55 -28.27 -6.03
CA THR A 19 19.18 -28.76 -6.20
C THR A 19 18.23 -27.58 -6.04
N SER A 20 18.15 -26.72 -7.07
CA SER A 20 17.05 -25.77 -7.16
C SER A 20 15.78 -26.54 -7.46
N LEU A 21 15.07 -26.97 -6.40
CA LEU A 21 13.66 -27.36 -6.50
C LEU A 21 12.83 -26.11 -6.76
N ALA A 22 12.98 -25.53 -7.94
CA ALA A 22 12.01 -24.57 -8.46
C ALA A 22 10.75 -25.37 -8.81
N ARG A 23 9.86 -25.55 -7.83
CA ARG A 23 8.47 -25.95 -8.11
C ARG A 23 7.82 -24.82 -8.89
N ARG A 24 7.94 -24.86 -10.22
CA ARG A 24 7.08 -24.09 -11.12
C ARG A 24 5.68 -24.68 -11.02
N TRP A 25 4.81 -24.01 -10.29
CA TRP A 25 3.38 -24.19 -10.44
C TRP A 25 2.98 -23.44 -11.71
N ALA A 26 3.11 -24.10 -12.86
CA ALA A 26 2.49 -23.64 -14.09
C ALA A 26 1.07 -24.20 -14.11
N SER A 27 0.16 -23.58 -13.36
CA SER A 27 -1.27 -23.74 -13.60
C SER A 27 -1.60 -22.88 -14.81
N THR A 28 -1.49 -23.44 -16.01
CA THR A 28 -2.22 -22.86 -17.16
C THR A 28 -3.68 -23.24 -16.94
N SER A 29 -4.37 -22.48 -16.09
CA SER A 29 -5.82 -22.44 -16.21
C SER A 29 -6.07 -21.64 -17.47
N VAL A 30 -6.31 -22.35 -18.57
CA VAL A 30 -7.01 -21.79 -19.71
C VAL A 30 -8.35 -21.33 -19.16
N VAL A 31 -8.42 -20.05 -18.77
CA VAL A 31 -9.67 -19.38 -18.44
C VAL A 31 -10.43 -19.34 -19.77
N PRO A 32 -11.57 -20.04 -19.89
CA PRO A 32 -12.42 -19.89 -21.06
C PRO A 32 -12.71 -18.40 -21.23
N PRO A 33 -12.96 -17.88 -22.45
CA PRO A 33 -13.45 -16.53 -22.57
C PRO A 33 -14.71 -16.43 -21.72
N GLU A 34 -14.62 -15.74 -20.59
CA GLU A 34 -15.80 -15.35 -19.84
C GLU A 34 -16.58 -14.49 -20.83
N THR A 35 -17.63 -15.07 -21.40
CA THR A 35 -18.74 -14.29 -21.93
C THR A 35 -18.98 -13.20 -20.89
N PRO A 36 -18.92 -11.90 -21.24
CA PRO A 36 -19.23 -10.86 -20.29
C PRO A 36 -20.51 -11.29 -19.63
N LYS A 37 -20.46 -11.58 -18.32
CA LYS A 37 -21.66 -11.71 -17.56
C LYS A 37 -22.29 -10.34 -17.72
N GLU A 38 -23.30 -10.29 -18.56
CA GLU A 38 -24.30 -9.27 -18.59
C GLU A 38 -24.96 -9.35 -17.20
N GLU A 39 -24.26 -8.90 -16.17
CA GLU A 39 -24.84 -8.37 -14.95
C GLU A 39 -25.47 -7.02 -15.33
N ALA A 40 -26.38 -7.07 -16.30
CA ALA A 40 -27.60 -6.30 -16.21
C ALA A 40 -28.37 -6.90 -15.02
N SER A 41 -27.87 -6.67 -13.81
CA SER A 41 -28.74 -6.66 -12.65
C SER A 41 -29.59 -5.41 -12.82
N VAL A 42 -30.59 -5.50 -13.69
CA VAL A 42 -31.83 -4.76 -13.52
C VAL A 42 -32.46 -5.37 -12.26
N THR A 43 -31.85 -5.11 -11.11
CA THR A 43 -32.62 -5.04 -9.88
C THR A 43 -33.73 -4.06 -10.22
N SER A 44 -34.99 -4.43 -10.01
CA SER A 44 -36.16 -3.55 -10.17
C SER A 44 -36.10 -2.37 -9.19
N ALA A 45 -35.02 -1.58 -9.27
CA ALA A 45 -34.91 -0.27 -8.70
C ALA A 45 -35.98 0.56 -9.41
N GLU A 46 -36.77 1.26 -8.62
CA GLU A 46 -37.70 2.25 -9.11
C GLU A 46 -36.92 3.22 -10.01
N ALA A 47 -37.35 3.35 -11.27
CA ALA A 47 -36.66 4.18 -12.26
C ALA A 47 -36.47 5.58 -11.67
N ASP A 48 -35.23 6.08 -11.69
CA ASP A 48 -34.90 7.37 -11.08
C ASP A 48 -35.82 8.46 -11.64
N PRO A 49 -36.69 9.08 -10.81
CA PRO A 49 -37.62 10.11 -11.28
C PRO A 49 -36.90 11.34 -11.85
N GLN A 50 -35.64 11.57 -11.49
CA GLN A 50 -34.83 12.68 -12.01
C GLN A 50 -34.40 12.45 -13.46
N LEU A 51 -34.37 11.20 -13.92
CA LEU A 51 -33.80 10.81 -15.20
C LEU A 51 -34.69 11.18 -16.40
N ASN A 52 -35.97 11.47 -16.16
CA ASN A 52 -36.94 12.00 -17.13
C ASN A 52 -36.89 11.34 -18.53
N GLY A 53 -36.81 10.00 -18.56
CA GLY A 53 -36.78 9.21 -19.79
C GLY A 53 -35.40 8.99 -20.41
N TYR A 54 -34.33 9.48 -19.80
CA TYR A 54 -32.97 9.05 -20.11
C TYR A 54 -32.76 7.60 -19.62
N PRO A 55 -31.97 6.76 -20.32
CA PRO A 55 -31.78 5.37 -19.90
C PRO A 55 -30.87 5.27 -18.68
N GLU A 56 -31.27 4.44 -17.72
CA GLU A 56 -30.48 4.14 -16.52
C GLU A 56 -29.40 3.11 -16.88
N LEU A 57 -28.13 3.50 -16.77
CA LEU A 57 -26.98 2.65 -17.10
C LEU A 57 -26.35 2.11 -15.81
N PRO A 58 -25.72 0.92 -15.87
CA PRO A 58 -25.05 0.37 -14.70
C PRO A 58 -23.87 1.27 -14.30
N PHE A 59 -23.77 1.55 -13.01
CA PHE A 59 -22.69 2.37 -12.45
C PHE A 59 -21.35 1.60 -12.46
N VAL A 60 -20.62 1.68 -13.57
CA VAL A 60 -19.34 1.00 -13.77
C VAL A 60 -18.29 1.99 -14.26
N SER A 61 -17.21 2.12 -13.49
CA SER A 61 -16.07 2.96 -13.88
C SER A 61 -15.46 2.49 -15.22
N ARG A 62 -15.17 3.45 -16.09
CA ARG A 62 -14.52 3.23 -17.39
C ARG A 62 -13.12 2.65 -17.25
N LEU A 63 -12.47 2.80 -16.10
CA LEU A 63 -11.18 2.15 -15.83
C LEU A 63 -11.25 0.62 -15.87
N ARG A 64 -12.43 0.01 -15.66
CA ARG A 64 -12.62 -1.46 -15.80
C ARG A 64 -12.65 -1.93 -17.25
N ARG A 65 -12.89 -1.03 -18.21
CA ARG A 65 -12.89 -1.36 -19.64
C ARG A 65 -11.48 -1.67 -20.12
N GLN A 66 -11.38 -2.44 -21.20
CA GLN A 66 -10.09 -2.66 -21.87
C GLN A 66 -9.39 -1.33 -22.21
N PRO A 67 -8.06 -1.23 -22.12
CA PRO A 67 -7.36 0.03 -22.29
C PRO A 67 -7.30 0.54 -23.75
N TYR A 68 -7.56 -0.30 -24.75
CA TYR A 68 -7.41 0.05 -26.17
C TYR A 68 -8.64 -0.31 -27.00
N GLY A 69 -8.73 0.22 -28.23
CA GLY A 69 -9.78 -0.13 -29.19
C GLY A 69 -11.04 0.75 -29.11
N TRP A 70 -10.90 1.98 -28.63
CA TRP A 70 -11.99 2.96 -28.51
C TRP A 70 -11.82 4.10 -29.49
N TRP A 71 -12.92 4.73 -29.90
CA TRP A 71 -12.87 5.96 -30.70
C TRP A 71 -12.22 7.10 -29.90
N ASP A 72 -12.65 7.30 -28.65
CA ASP A 72 -11.97 8.15 -27.68
C ASP A 72 -11.11 7.26 -26.78
N MET A 73 -9.80 7.28 -27.02
CA MET A 73 -8.84 6.50 -26.24
C MET A 73 -8.67 7.01 -24.81
N GLN A 74 -8.88 8.30 -24.55
CA GLN A 74 -8.64 8.90 -23.24
C GLN A 74 -9.75 8.50 -22.26
N GLU A 75 -11.00 8.61 -22.70
CA GLU A 75 -12.17 8.22 -21.89
C GLU A 75 -12.56 6.75 -22.06
N ARG A 76 -11.98 6.00 -23.00
CA ARG A 76 -12.38 4.61 -23.33
C ARG A 76 -13.86 4.52 -23.74
N ARG A 77 -14.26 5.40 -24.68
CA ARG A 77 -15.65 5.56 -25.16
C ARG A 77 -15.74 5.47 -26.68
N ASN A 78 -16.86 4.95 -27.18
CA ASN A 78 -17.17 4.95 -28.61
C ASN A 78 -18.11 6.10 -29.00
N PHE A 79 -18.02 6.55 -30.26
CA PHE A 79 -18.94 7.57 -30.78
C PHE A 79 -20.37 7.04 -30.83
N GLY A 80 -21.33 7.82 -30.32
CA GLY A 80 -22.75 7.44 -30.26
C GLY A 80 -23.12 6.47 -29.13
N GLU A 81 -22.18 6.12 -28.26
CA GLU A 81 -22.47 5.39 -27.02
C GLU A 81 -23.25 6.27 -26.05
N THR A 82 -24.29 5.72 -25.42
CA THR A 82 -25.04 6.43 -24.38
C THR A 82 -24.17 6.65 -23.15
N VAL A 83 -24.13 7.89 -22.66
CA VAL A 83 -23.31 8.28 -21.51
C VAL A 83 -24.08 7.98 -20.22
N PRO A 84 -23.49 7.34 -19.19
CA PRO A 84 -24.18 7.17 -17.91
C PRO A 84 -24.50 8.52 -17.27
N GLU A 85 -25.61 8.61 -16.54
CA GLU A 85 -26.06 9.84 -15.87
C GLU A 85 -25.01 10.39 -14.90
N SER A 86 -24.29 9.49 -14.23
CA SER A 86 -23.20 9.78 -13.31
C SER A 86 -21.82 9.69 -13.97
N GLU A 87 -21.69 10.26 -15.19
CA GLU A 87 -20.47 10.21 -15.99
C GLU A 87 -19.24 10.67 -15.21
N GLU A 88 -19.31 11.81 -14.54
CA GLU A 88 -18.17 12.44 -13.87
C GLU A 88 -17.48 11.46 -12.91
N LEU A 89 -18.28 10.66 -12.20
CA LEU A 89 -17.79 9.68 -11.23
C LEU A 89 -17.36 8.37 -11.88
N ALA A 90 -18.01 7.96 -12.97
CA ALA A 90 -17.68 6.76 -13.74
C ALA A 90 -16.59 6.98 -14.80
N SER A 91 -16.17 8.22 -15.04
CA SER A 91 -15.14 8.61 -16.01
C SER A 91 -13.78 8.01 -15.67
N VAL A 92 -12.83 8.10 -16.62
CA VAL A 92 -11.43 7.71 -16.35
C VAL A 92 -10.77 8.65 -15.35
N PHE A 93 -11.29 9.86 -15.18
CA PHE A 93 -10.83 10.84 -14.19
C PHE A 93 -11.51 10.69 -12.82
N GLY A 94 -12.52 9.82 -12.72
CA GLY A 94 -13.18 9.51 -11.48
C GLY A 94 -12.30 8.69 -10.52
N PRO A 95 -12.83 8.38 -9.33
CA PRO A 95 -12.15 7.51 -8.37
C PRO A 95 -11.87 6.12 -8.98
N ASP A 96 -10.65 5.62 -8.77
CA ASP A 96 -10.23 4.32 -9.28
C ASP A 96 -10.96 3.16 -8.55
N PRO A 97 -11.55 2.20 -9.28
CA PRO A 97 -12.18 1.04 -8.66
C PRO A 97 -11.16 0.11 -8.00
N SER A 98 -11.22 -0.03 -6.67
CA SER A 98 -10.38 -0.97 -5.93
C SER A 98 -10.83 -2.43 -6.10
N PRO A 99 -9.90 -3.39 -6.22
CA PRO A 99 -10.23 -4.83 -6.25
C PRO A 99 -10.61 -5.38 -4.87
N ILE A 100 -10.27 -4.66 -3.80
CA ILE A 100 -10.61 -4.99 -2.41
C ILE A 100 -11.89 -4.27 -1.99
N THR A 101 -12.63 -4.87 -1.07
CA THR A 101 -13.81 -4.21 -0.48
C THR A 101 -13.39 -3.08 0.45
N GLY A 102 -14.19 -2.01 0.53
CA GLY A 102 -13.86 -0.84 1.35
C GLY A 102 -13.72 -1.17 2.84
N SER A 103 -14.52 -2.12 3.35
CA SER A 103 -14.46 -2.56 4.75
C SER A 103 -13.15 -3.31 5.05
N GLU A 104 -12.67 -4.14 4.13
CA GLU A 104 -11.38 -4.82 4.26
C GLU A 104 -10.21 -3.85 4.21
N ALA A 105 -10.25 -2.87 3.30
CA ALA A 105 -9.22 -1.84 3.19
C ALA A 105 -9.08 -1.05 4.51
N VAL A 106 -10.20 -0.57 5.05
CA VAL A 106 -10.22 0.17 6.32
C VAL A 106 -9.75 -0.70 7.48
N LYS A 107 -10.18 -1.96 7.53
CA LYS A 107 -9.71 -2.92 8.55
C LYS A 107 -8.20 -3.12 8.48
N GLN A 108 -7.62 -3.31 7.30
CA GLN A 108 -6.18 -3.53 7.15
C GLN A 108 -5.38 -2.28 7.57
N VAL A 109 -5.81 -1.09 7.12
CA VAL A 109 -5.14 0.17 7.47
C VAL A 109 -5.23 0.46 8.97
N SER A 110 -6.41 0.29 9.57
CA SER A 110 -6.60 0.50 11.02
C SER A 110 -5.80 -0.48 11.87
N VAL A 111 -5.73 -1.75 11.49
CA VAL A 111 -4.89 -2.75 12.17
C VAL A 111 -3.42 -2.39 12.06
N ALA A 112 -2.94 -2.01 10.88
CA ALA A 112 -1.55 -1.62 10.68
C ALA A 112 -1.18 -0.37 11.52
N ALA A 113 -2.02 0.67 11.47
CA ALA A 113 -1.83 1.88 12.27
C ALA A 113 -1.91 1.60 13.78
N GLY A 114 -2.84 0.75 14.20
CA GLY A 114 -3.00 0.34 15.59
C GLY A 114 -1.77 -0.40 16.12
N LEU A 115 -1.26 -1.38 15.37
CA LEU A 115 -0.05 -2.13 15.75
C LEU A 115 1.18 -1.22 15.83
N LEU A 116 1.35 -0.33 14.85
CA LEU A 116 2.43 0.65 14.88
C LEU A 116 2.32 1.59 16.09
N GLY A 117 1.12 2.09 16.38
CA GLY A 117 0.85 2.95 17.52
C GLY A 117 1.14 2.25 18.86
N ILE A 118 0.69 1.00 19.02
CA ILE A 118 0.98 0.19 20.21
C ILE A 118 2.48 -0.04 20.36
N PHE A 119 3.18 -0.35 19.25
CA PHE A 119 4.62 -0.58 19.27
C PHE A 119 5.40 0.68 19.69
N VAL A 120 5.09 1.83 19.09
CA VAL A 120 5.72 3.12 19.46
C VAL A 120 5.42 3.48 20.91
N TYR A 121 4.17 3.30 21.35
CA TYR A 121 3.79 3.57 22.73
C TYR A 121 4.52 2.65 23.72
N PHE A 122 4.66 1.36 23.37
CA PHE A 122 5.43 0.42 24.16
C PHE A 122 6.91 0.83 24.26
N LEU A 123 7.52 1.27 23.15
CA LEU A 123 8.88 1.79 23.16
C LEU A 123 9.02 3.03 24.04
N TYR A 124 8.05 3.95 23.99
CA TYR A 124 8.05 5.14 24.84
C TYR A 124 8.07 4.79 26.33
N LEU A 125 7.21 3.86 26.76
CA LEU A 125 7.16 3.42 28.16
C LEU A 125 8.42 2.68 28.63
N ASN A 126 9.11 2.00 27.72
CA ASN A 126 10.31 1.21 28.03
C ASN A 126 11.61 1.91 27.62
N SER A 127 11.55 3.19 27.24
CA SER A 127 12.74 3.93 26.88
C SER A 127 13.57 4.21 28.14
N PRO A 128 14.85 3.78 28.17
CA PRO A 128 15.71 4.08 29.31
C PRO A 128 15.99 5.59 29.36
N GLU A 129 16.24 6.10 30.56
CA GLU A 129 16.72 7.46 30.74
C GLU A 129 18.06 7.64 30.03
N ALA A 130 18.27 8.83 29.45
CA ALA A 130 19.51 9.14 28.78
C ALA A 130 20.67 9.04 29.78
N PRO A 131 21.76 8.32 29.47
CA PRO A 131 22.88 8.15 30.39
C PRO A 131 23.73 9.42 30.55
N CYS A 132 23.28 10.56 30.00
CA CYS A 132 23.98 11.83 30.06
C CYS A 132 23.10 12.90 30.68
N VAL A 133 23.74 13.74 31.49
CA VAL A 133 23.10 14.96 32.03
C VAL A 133 22.71 15.85 30.84
N PRO A 134 21.50 16.45 30.84
CA PRO A 134 21.12 17.39 29.81
C PRO A 134 22.13 18.55 29.74
N LYS A 135 22.31 19.09 28.53
CA LYS A 135 23.26 20.18 28.31
C LYS A 135 22.86 21.40 29.14
N ALA A 136 23.69 21.76 30.11
CA ALA A 136 23.55 22.98 30.89
C ALA A 136 24.11 24.18 30.11
N PHE A 137 23.48 25.33 30.29
CA PHE A 137 23.83 26.58 29.65
C PHE A 137 24.07 27.67 30.72
N PRO A 138 25.10 28.53 30.58
CA PRO A 138 25.36 29.60 31.54
C PRO A 138 24.24 30.66 31.52
N TYR A 139 24.29 31.63 32.45
CA TYR A 139 23.32 32.74 32.53
C TYR A 139 21.84 32.29 32.62
N ASN A 140 21.54 31.39 33.56
CA ASN A 140 20.19 30.84 33.78
C ASN A 140 19.54 30.23 32.51
N GLY A 141 20.30 29.46 31.73
CA GLY A 141 19.76 28.83 30.52
C GLY A 141 19.67 29.78 29.31
N LEU A 142 20.55 30.78 29.22
CA LEU A 142 20.51 31.81 28.17
C LEU A 142 19.18 32.58 28.14
N GLU A 143 18.59 32.87 29.30
CA GLU A 143 17.26 33.49 29.40
C GLU A 143 17.20 34.83 28.64
N ARG A 144 18.26 35.64 28.76
CA ARG A 144 18.34 36.96 28.10
C ARG A 144 18.45 36.83 26.58
N GLU A 145 19.21 35.85 26.11
CA GLU A 145 19.43 35.56 24.70
C GLU A 145 18.19 34.91 24.04
N LEU A 146 17.39 34.15 24.80
CA LEU A 146 16.14 33.52 24.34
C LEU A 146 14.90 34.44 24.42
N GLY A 147 15.07 35.72 24.77
CA GLY A 147 13.99 36.71 24.73
C GLY A 147 13.41 37.12 26.09
N GLY A 148 14.06 36.76 27.19
CA GLY A 148 13.86 37.37 28.52
C GLY A 148 12.46 37.19 29.12
N ARG A 149 11.65 36.27 28.60
CA ARG A 149 10.40 35.83 29.22
C ARG A 149 10.62 34.44 29.80
N PRO A 150 10.43 34.22 31.10
CA PRO A 150 10.65 32.91 31.70
C PRO A 150 9.56 31.95 31.22
N VAL A 151 9.86 31.17 30.19
CA VAL A 151 9.10 29.95 29.87
C VAL A 151 9.66 28.86 30.79
N ARG A 152 9.27 28.95 32.06
CA ARG A 152 9.41 27.93 33.12
C ARG A 152 10.55 26.91 32.91
N ALA A 153 11.76 27.27 33.32
CA ALA A 153 12.81 26.32 33.62
C ALA A 153 12.68 25.95 35.10
N GLU A 154 12.18 24.75 35.39
CA GLU A 154 12.17 24.22 36.75
C GLU A 154 13.62 23.87 37.13
N THR A 155 14.20 24.57 38.10
CA THR A 155 15.41 24.12 38.79
C THR A 155 15.03 22.92 39.68
N PRO A 156 15.74 21.79 39.62
CA PRO A 156 15.67 20.83 40.71
C PRO A 156 16.25 21.53 41.95
N GLU A 157 15.40 21.75 42.95
CA GLU A 157 15.85 22.14 44.28
C GLU A 157 16.63 20.95 44.85
N ASP A 158 17.89 21.16 45.18
CA ASP A 158 18.72 20.19 45.89
C ASP A 158 18.15 20.04 47.31
N ASP A 159 17.33 19.02 47.53
CA ASP A 159 16.88 18.60 48.87
C ASP A 159 18.06 17.90 49.59
N GLU A 160 18.61 18.55 50.62
CA GLU A 160 19.46 17.93 51.67
C GLU A 160 18.63 17.03 52.62
#